data_AF-A0A068SDQ7-F1
#
_entry.id   AF-A0A068SDQ7-F1
#
_cell.length_a   1.000
_cell.length_b   1.000
_cell.length_c   1.000
_cell.angle_alpha   90.00
_cell.angle_beta   90.00
_cell.angle_gamma   90.00
#
_symmetry.space_group_name_H-M   'P 1'
#
loop_
_entity.id
_entity.type
_entity.pdbx_description
1 polymer ?
#
loop_
_entity_poly.entity_id
_entity_poly.type
_entity_poly.pdbx_seq_one_letter_code
_entity_poly.pdbx_strand_id
1 'polypeptide(L)'
;MTHTLHNDDDPCRPPPPPTHDNLASDSTIQSQLSALDQRAIGWTRCAKFEWALRDTMQQLLPSSAQGYLREAWIYSQQGKQRDAIAICDKVLRLGVVNTHDPDYHKLEQARMDAMQ
;
A
#
# COMPACT_ATOMS: atom_id res chain seq x y z
N MET A 1 34.18 -0.53 52.61
CA MET A 1 34.42 -0.20 51.19
C MET A 1 34.91 -1.46 50.51
N THR A 2 34.03 -2.20 49.85
CA THR A 2 34.39 -3.35 49.02
C THR A 2 33.83 -3.10 47.64
N HIS A 3 34.77 -2.97 46.70
CA HIS A 3 34.59 -2.63 45.31
C HIS A 3 33.61 -3.56 44.60
N THR A 4 32.61 -2.96 43.95
CA THR A 4 31.93 -3.48 42.77
C THR A 4 32.97 -3.66 41.66
N LEU A 5 33.07 -4.86 41.08
CA LEU A 5 33.64 -5.11 39.74
C LEU A 5 33.48 -6.62 39.42
N HIS A 6 32.46 -6.99 38.66
CA HIS A 6 32.58 -8.12 37.75
C HIS A 6 31.64 -7.96 36.54
N ASN A 7 32.13 -7.14 35.60
CA ASN A 7 32.15 -7.37 34.17
C ASN A 7 30.94 -8.08 33.53
N ASP A 8 30.09 -7.24 32.96
CA ASP A 8 29.27 -7.52 31.78
C ASP A 8 30.17 -7.80 30.55
N ASP A 9 30.72 -9.02 30.42
CA ASP A 9 31.34 -9.52 29.18
C ASP A 9 31.41 -11.05 29.24
N ASP A 10 30.27 -11.71 29.13
CA ASP A 10 30.20 -13.15 28.89
C ASP A 10 30.16 -13.41 27.36
N PRO A 11 31.26 -13.88 26.74
CA PRO A 11 31.34 -14.12 25.29
C PRO A 11 30.56 -15.38 24.85
N CYS A 12 29.91 -16.10 25.76
CA CYS A 12 29.15 -17.31 25.46
C CYS A 12 27.64 -17.10 25.35
N ARG A 13 27.12 -15.87 25.44
CA ARG A 13 25.71 -15.65 25.13
C ARG A 13 25.52 -15.74 23.60
N PRO A 14 24.79 -16.75 23.09
CA PRO A 14 24.52 -16.83 21.67
C PRO A 14 23.76 -15.57 21.23
N PRO A 15 24.05 -15.00 20.05
CA PRO A 15 23.28 -13.87 19.53
C PRO A 15 21.80 -14.28 19.48
N PRO A 16 20.87 -13.35 19.79
CA PRO A 16 19.45 -13.66 19.66
C PRO A 16 19.19 -14.14 18.23
N PRO A 17 18.39 -15.22 18.04
CA PRO A 17 18.12 -15.75 16.71
C PRO A 17 17.53 -14.63 15.84
N PRO A 18 17.93 -14.52 14.56
CA PRO A 18 17.31 -13.57 13.66
C PRO A 18 15.81 -13.83 13.65
N THR A 19 15.03 -12.80 13.94
CA THR A 19 13.56 -12.83 13.85
C THR A 19 13.17 -13.05 12.39
N HIS A 20 13.07 -14.31 11.98
CA HIS A 20 12.69 -14.75 10.63
C HIS A 20 11.20 -14.53 10.30
N ASP A 21 10.42 -13.97 11.23
CA ASP A 21 8.96 -13.88 11.09
C ASP A 21 8.48 -12.58 10.43
N ASN A 22 9.26 -11.49 10.45
CA ASN A 22 8.82 -10.22 9.86
C ASN A 22 8.95 -10.19 8.32
N LEU A 23 10.01 -10.76 7.75
CA LEU A 23 10.26 -10.70 6.31
C LEU A 23 9.32 -11.62 5.49
N ALA A 24 8.91 -12.75 6.09
CA ALA A 24 7.96 -13.69 5.48
C ALA A 24 6.52 -13.13 5.47
N SER A 25 6.16 -12.39 6.52
CA SER A 25 4.87 -11.70 6.63
C SER A 25 4.75 -10.61 5.56
N ASP A 26 5.80 -9.81 5.41
CA ASP A 26 5.82 -8.70 4.46
C ASP A 26 5.79 -9.20 3.00
N SER A 27 6.57 -10.24 2.67
CA SER A 27 6.55 -10.82 1.31
C SER A 27 5.21 -11.47 0.95
N THR A 28 4.50 -12.03 1.94
CA THR A 28 3.16 -12.59 1.76
C THR A 28 2.14 -11.50 1.50
N ILE A 29 2.19 -10.40 2.26
CA ILE A 29 1.32 -9.24 2.06
C ILE A 29 1.54 -8.65 0.68
N GLN A 30 2.79 -8.41 0.27
CA GLN A 30 3.10 -7.91 -1.07
C GLN A 30 2.57 -8.81 -2.19
N SER A 31 2.69 -10.14 -2.01
CA SER A 31 2.16 -11.12 -2.97
C SER A 31 0.63 -11.08 -3.06
N GLN A 32 -0.06 -10.92 -1.92
CA GLN A 32 -1.51 -10.76 -1.87
C GLN A 32 -1.96 -9.47 -2.57
N LEU A 33 -1.28 -8.36 -2.32
CA LEU A 33 -1.56 -7.08 -3.00
C LEU A 33 -1.42 -7.21 -4.51
N SER A 34 -0.32 -7.80 -4.98
CA SER A 34 -0.08 -7.99 -6.42
C SER A 34 -1.19 -8.84 -7.07
N ALA A 35 -1.60 -9.92 -6.41
CA ALA A 35 -2.69 -10.78 -6.89
C ALA A 35 -4.03 -10.03 -6.96
N LEU A 36 -4.34 -9.21 -5.95
CA LEU A 36 -5.52 -8.33 -5.96
C LEU A 36 -5.46 -7.32 -7.09
N ASP A 37 -4.30 -6.68 -7.33
CA ASP A 37 -4.12 -5.72 -8.42
C ASP A 37 -4.45 -6.33 -9.78
N GLN A 38 -3.85 -7.49 -10.05
CA GLN A 38 -3.99 -8.16 -11.32
C GLN A 38 -5.43 -8.60 -11.56
N ARG A 39 -6.10 -9.04 -10.50
CA ARG A 39 -7.51 -9.43 -10.56
C ARG A 39 -8.42 -8.21 -10.80
N ALA A 40 -8.19 -7.10 -10.10
CA ALA A 40 -8.91 -5.84 -10.33
C ALA A 40 -8.73 -5.34 -11.78
N ILE A 41 -7.50 -5.41 -12.32
CA ILE A 41 -7.22 -5.11 -13.74
C ILE A 41 -8.04 -6.01 -14.66
N GLY A 42 -8.03 -7.32 -14.42
CA GLY A 42 -8.79 -8.29 -15.21
C GLY A 42 -10.28 -7.98 -15.22
N TRP A 43 -10.87 -7.73 -14.05
CA TRP A 43 -12.27 -7.36 -13.94
C TRP A 43 -12.60 -6.06 -14.65
N THR A 44 -11.74 -5.05 -14.53
CA THR A 44 -11.91 -3.76 -15.20
C THR A 44 -11.93 -3.91 -16.72
N ARG A 45 -11.00 -4.69 -17.27
CA ARG A 45 -10.93 -4.98 -18.72
C ARG A 45 -12.17 -5.73 -19.21
N CYS A 46 -12.83 -6.51 -18.35
CA CYS A 46 -14.10 -7.17 -18.64
C CYS A 46 -15.33 -6.29 -18.33
N ALA A 47 -15.16 -4.99 -18.04
CA ALA A 47 -16.20 -4.06 -17.61
C ALA A 47 -16.99 -4.52 -16.37
N LYS A 48 -16.40 -5.40 -15.55
CA LYS A 48 -16.96 -5.90 -14.28
C LYS A 48 -16.52 -5.02 -13.12
N PHE A 49 -16.89 -3.74 -13.17
CA PHE A 49 -16.33 -2.71 -12.29
C PHE A 49 -16.62 -2.92 -10.80
N GLU A 50 -17.82 -3.40 -10.43
CA GLU A 50 -18.17 -3.72 -9.05
C GLU A 50 -17.25 -4.79 -8.43
N TRP A 51 -16.80 -5.75 -9.26
CA TRP A 51 -15.85 -6.78 -8.85
C TRP A 51 -14.44 -6.20 -8.73
N ALA A 52 -14.07 -5.31 -9.66
CA ALA A 52 -12.78 -4.63 -9.61
C ALA A 52 -12.64 -3.74 -8.36
N LEU A 53 -13.69 -3.01 -7.98
CA LEU A 53 -13.70 -2.15 -6.79
C LEU A 53 -13.62 -2.95 -5.49
N ARG A 54 -14.20 -4.15 -5.44
CA ARG A 54 -14.05 -5.07 -4.29
C ARG A 54 -12.63 -5.59 -4.11
N ASP A 55 -11.87 -5.65 -5.20
CA ASP A 55 -10.48 -6.13 -5.20
C ASP A 55 -9.45 -5.00 -5.01
N THR A 56 -9.88 -3.79 -4.65
CA THR A 56 -8.92 -2.70 -4.35
C THR A 56 -8.15 -3.00 -3.05
N MET A 57 -6.86 -2.70 -3.08
CA MET A 57 -5.91 -3.06 -2.02
C MET A 57 -6.10 -2.29 -0.71
N GLN A 58 -6.90 -1.22 -0.70
CA GLN A 58 -7.05 -0.32 0.43
C GLN A 58 -7.61 -1.03 1.68
N GLN A 59 -8.29 -2.17 1.50
CA GLN A 59 -8.76 -3.02 2.61
C GLN A 59 -7.61 -3.68 3.38
N LEU A 60 -6.48 -3.92 2.72
CA LEU A 60 -5.29 -4.54 3.32
C LEU A 60 -4.24 -3.49 3.70
N LEU A 61 -4.06 -2.47 2.86
CA LEU A 61 -3.11 -1.38 3.09
C LEU A 61 -3.78 -0.02 2.80
N PRO A 62 -4.52 0.52 3.78
CA PRO A 62 -5.24 1.78 3.63
C PRO A 62 -4.35 2.99 3.39
N SER A 63 -3.05 2.91 3.70
CA SER A 63 -2.09 4.00 3.60
C SER A 63 -1.23 3.97 2.34
N SER A 64 -1.42 2.99 1.45
CA SER A 64 -0.67 2.87 0.20
C SER A 64 -1.36 3.64 -0.93
N ALA A 65 -0.58 4.42 -1.70
CA ALA A 65 -1.12 5.15 -2.85
C ALA A 65 -1.67 4.21 -3.94
N GLN A 66 -1.05 3.04 -4.12
CA GLN A 66 -1.37 2.09 -5.19
C GLN A 66 -2.85 1.66 -5.16
N GLY A 67 -3.41 1.43 -3.98
CA GLY A 67 -4.82 1.06 -3.83
C GLY A 67 -5.78 2.14 -4.33
N TYR A 68 -5.49 3.41 -4.04
CA TYR A 68 -6.30 4.55 -4.49
C TYR A 68 -6.11 4.85 -5.97
N LEU A 69 -4.90 4.66 -6.50
CA LEU A 69 -4.66 4.75 -7.94
C LEU A 69 -5.47 3.73 -8.73
N ARG A 70 -5.54 2.49 -8.22
CA ARG A 70 -6.35 1.45 -8.86
C ARG A 70 -7.83 1.83 -8.88
N GLU A 71 -8.36 2.35 -7.76
CA GLU A 71 -9.73 2.81 -7.67
C GLU A 71 -10.01 3.99 -8.63
N ALA A 72 -9.15 5.01 -8.65
CA ALA A 72 -9.26 6.15 -9.56
C ALA A 72 -9.26 5.69 -11.03
N TRP A 73 -8.36 4.76 -11.39
CA TRP A 73 -8.33 4.19 -12.73
C TRP A 73 -9.61 3.43 -13.07
N ILE A 74 -10.16 2.62 -12.15
CA ILE A 74 -11.43 1.91 -12.34
C ILE A 74 -12.58 2.90 -12.61
N TYR A 75 -12.67 4.01 -11.88
CA TYR A 75 -13.67 5.04 -12.16
C TYR A 75 -13.46 5.71 -13.51
N SER A 76 -12.22 6.01 -13.89
CA SER A 76 -11.93 6.54 -15.23
C SER A 76 -12.35 5.59 -16.35
N GLN A 77 -12.12 4.28 -16.19
CA GLN A 77 -12.57 3.26 -17.15
C GLN A 77 -14.10 3.14 -17.25
N GLN A 78 -14.84 3.58 -16.22
CA GLN A 78 -16.30 3.67 -16.26
C GLN A 78 -16.83 4.93 -16.97
N GLY A 79 -15.96 5.87 -17.36
CA GLY A 79 -16.39 7.21 -17.76
C GLY A 79 -16.87 8.06 -16.57
N LYS A 80 -16.42 7.74 -15.36
CA LYS A 80 -16.75 8.46 -14.12
C LYS A 80 -15.58 9.31 -13.66
N GLN A 81 -15.14 10.24 -14.52
CA GLN A 81 -14.00 11.12 -14.28
C GLN A 81 -14.13 11.93 -12.98
N ARG A 82 -15.36 12.38 -12.67
CA ARG A 82 -15.63 13.10 -11.40
C ARG A 82 -15.33 12.26 -10.17
N ASP A 83 -15.66 10.98 -10.19
CA ASP A 83 -15.41 10.08 -9.06
C ASP A 83 -13.92 9.76 -8.94
N ALA A 84 -13.22 9.60 -10.07
CA ALA A 84 -11.75 9.46 -10.09
C ALA A 84 -11.04 10.68 -9.49
N ILE A 85 -11.46 11.90 -9.83
CA ILE A 85 -10.93 13.14 -9.23
C ILE A 85 -11.25 13.16 -7.73
N ALA A 86 -12.49 12.84 -7.35
CA ALA A 86 -12.94 12.92 -5.97
C ALA A 86 -12.14 11.99 -5.03
N ILE A 87 -11.82 10.77 -5.46
CA ILE A 87 -11.00 9.87 -4.65
C ILE A 87 -9.56 10.37 -4.51
N CYS A 88 -8.94 10.84 -5.60
CA CYS A 88 -7.59 11.41 -5.54
C CYS A 88 -7.55 12.63 -4.62
N ASP A 89 -8.48 13.57 -4.78
CA ASP A 89 -8.57 14.77 -3.94
C ASP A 89 -8.77 14.44 -2.47
N LYS A 90 -9.64 13.46 -2.16
CA LYS A 90 -9.90 13.01 -0.79
C LYS A 90 -8.62 12.48 -0.15
N VAL A 91 -7.90 11.61 -0.84
CA VAL A 91 -6.69 10.95 -0.33
C VAL A 91 -5.57 11.96 -0.10
N LEU A 92 -5.33 12.85 -1.07
CA LEU A 92 -4.33 13.91 -0.99
C LEU A 92 -4.65 14.89 0.15
N ARG A 93 -5.91 15.32 0.29
CA ARG A 93 -6.32 16.29 1.32
C ARG A 93 -6.24 15.72 2.74
N LEU A 94 -6.66 14.47 2.91
CA LEU A 94 -6.71 13.83 4.23
C LEU A 94 -5.35 13.28 4.67
N GLY A 95 -4.34 13.29 3.79
CA GLY A 95 -3.02 12.74 4.10
C GLY A 95 -3.06 11.25 4.40
N VAL A 96 -3.99 10.51 3.77
CA VAL A 96 -4.16 9.06 4.01
C VAL A 96 -2.93 8.29 3.55
N VAL A 97 -2.30 8.78 2.49
CA VAL A 97 -1.09 8.23 1.90
C VAL A 97 0.10 9.08 2.32
N ASN A 98 1.21 8.42 2.66
CA ASN A 98 2.46 9.09 3.00
C ASN A 98 2.99 9.89 1.79
N THR A 99 3.39 11.14 2.00
CA THR A 99 4.00 11.98 0.95
C THR A 99 5.33 11.41 0.42
N HIS A 100 5.99 10.53 1.17
CA HIS A 100 7.17 9.78 0.74
C HIS A 100 6.84 8.45 0.05
N ASP A 101 5.57 8.09 -0.09
CA ASP A 101 5.16 6.92 -0.89
C ASP A 101 5.61 7.14 -2.34
N PRO A 102 6.32 6.19 -2.97
CA PRO A 102 6.82 6.34 -4.34
C PRO A 102 5.70 6.60 -5.34
N ASP A 103 4.48 6.17 -5.05
CA ASP A 103 3.31 6.33 -5.91
C ASP A 103 2.48 7.58 -5.58
N TYR A 104 2.88 8.39 -4.59
CA TYR A 104 2.15 9.62 -4.22
C TYR A 104 1.99 10.58 -5.41
N HIS A 105 3.05 10.83 -6.17
CA HIS A 105 3.01 11.71 -7.35
C HIS A 105 2.05 11.20 -8.44
N LYS A 106 1.84 9.89 -8.52
CA LYS A 106 0.91 9.29 -9.48
C LYS A 106 -0.54 9.64 -9.12
N LEU A 107 -0.87 9.94 -7.86
CA LEU A 107 -2.23 10.37 -7.48
C LEU A 107 -2.54 11.74 -8.06
N GLU A 108 -1.56 12.65 -8.03
CA GLU A 108 -1.67 13.97 -8.65
C GLU A 108 -1.81 13.84 -10.17
N GLN A 109 -1.03 12.96 -10.80
CA GLN A 109 -1.13 12.68 -12.22
C GLN A 109 -2.49 12.09 -12.58
N ALA A 110 -2.94 11.05 -11.89
CA ALA A 110 -4.23 10.40 -12.14
C ALA A 110 -5.40 11.39 -12.00
N ARG A 111 -5.30 12.33 -11.06
CA ARG A 111 -6.25 13.44 -10.92
C ARG A 111 -6.24 14.36 -12.13
N MET A 112 -5.07 14.78 -12.61
CA MET A 112 -4.95 15.64 -13.80
C MET A 112 -5.46 14.95 -15.07
N ASP A 113 -5.12 13.68 -15.25
CA ASP A 113 -5.56 12.87 -16.39
C ASP A 113 -7.08 12.73 -16.42
N ALA A 114 -7.73 12.64 -15.26
CA ALA A 114 -9.19 12.59 -15.16
C ALA A 114 -9.89 13.94 -15.43
N MET A 115 -9.16 15.05 -15.53
CA MET A 115 -9.71 16.37 -15.85
C MET A 115 -9.75 16.69 -17.36
N GLN A 116 -9.00 15.93 -18.17
CA GLN A 116 -8.96 16.07 -19.63
C GLN A 116 -10.18 15.42 -20.29
#